data_AF-A0A9X7U1U3-F1
#
_entry.id   AF-A0A9X7U1U3-F1
#
_cell.length_a   1.000
_cell.length_b   1.000
_cell.length_c   1.000
_cell.angle_alpha   90.00
_cell.angle_beta   90.00
_cell.angle_gamma   90.00
#
_symmetry.space_group_name_H-M   'P 1'
#
loop_
_entity.id
_entity.type
_entity.pdbx_description
1 polymer ?
#
loop_
_entity_poly.entity_id
_entity_poly.type
_entity_poly.pdbx_seq_one_letter_code
_entity_poly.pdbx_strand_id
1 'polypeptide(L)'
;MANYFDNSHIDGKQLTPQQIADAIRHKKFGVDVREAMAQGLEYCMTQAQKVDKVESDLSNLSKRVTALEVLPSEVAEVKRDIGTINKQIDKLNVAVFGDGATAVQTISSNQENHSQIAEEVKLD
;
A
#
# COMPACT_ATOMS: atom_id res chain seq x y z
N MET A 1 13.43 43.81 52.79
CA MET A 1 13.18 42.38 52.50
C MET A 1 12.24 42.31 51.31
N ALA A 2 12.75 42.05 50.10
CA ALA A 2 11.87 41.92 48.92
C ALA A 2 11.05 40.64 49.08
N ASN A 3 9.73 40.74 48.94
CA ASN A 3 8.81 39.62 49.12
C ASN A 3 8.89 38.74 47.86
N TYR A 4 9.72 37.69 47.92
CA TYR A 4 10.00 36.75 46.82
C TYR A 4 8.91 35.66 46.63
N PHE A 5 7.71 35.88 47.15
CA PHE A 5 6.59 34.96 46.99
C PHE A 5 5.69 35.48 45.87
N ASP A 6 5.85 34.90 44.68
CA ASP A 6 4.86 35.05 43.63
C ASP A 6 3.69 34.09 43.91
N ASN A 7 2.63 34.65 44.48
CA ASN A 7 1.38 33.94 44.78
C ASN A 7 0.35 34.08 43.66
N SER A 8 0.74 34.61 42.49
CA SER A 8 -0.19 34.73 41.36
C SER A 8 -0.66 33.34 40.92
N HIS A 9 -1.98 33.19 40.84
CA HIS A 9 -2.60 31.97 40.32
C HIS A 9 -2.39 31.96 38.80
N ILE A 10 -2.04 30.80 38.24
CA ILE A 10 -1.99 30.63 36.79
C ILE A 10 -3.44 30.52 36.33
N ASP A 11 -4.10 31.66 36.10
CA ASP A 11 -5.48 31.69 35.65
C ASP A 11 -5.59 31.56 34.13
N GLY A 12 -6.39 30.58 33.69
CA GLY A 12 -7.06 30.56 32.39
C GLY A 12 -6.22 30.41 31.11
N LYS A 13 -4.88 30.41 31.19
CA LYS A 13 -4.00 30.18 30.02
C LYS A 13 -3.56 28.72 29.97
N GLN A 14 -3.77 28.05 28.84
CA GLN A 14 -3.07 26.79 28.53
C GLN A 14 -1.57 27.08 28.49
N LEU A 15 -0.87 26.75 29.56
CA LEU A 15 0.58 26.79 29.60
C LEU A 15 1.14 25.60 28.83
N THR A 16 2.18 25.86 28.04
CA THR A 16 2.94 24.76 27.47
C THR A 16 3.60 23.96 28.59
N PRO A 17 3.84 22.66 28.40
CA PRO A 17 4.62 21.86 29.34
C PRO A 17 5.94 22.52 29.77
N GLN A 18 6.67 23.16 28.84
CA GLN A 18 7.89 23.90 29.17
C GLN A 18 7.64 25.04 30.17
N GLN A 19 6.56 25.80 29.99
CA GLN A 19 6.16 26.86 30.92
C GLN A 19 5.76 26.32 32.29
N ILE A 20 5.18 25.12 32.35
CA ILE A 20 4.86 24.44 33.62
C ILE A 20 6.15 24.00 34.33
N ALA A 21 7.11 23.42 33.62
CA ALA A 21 8.41 23.03 34.18
C ALA A 21 9.17 24.24 34.75
N ASP A 22 9.20 25.35 34.01
CA ASP A 22 9.84 26.59 34.46
C ASP A 22 9.11 27.19 35.67
N ALA A 23 7.78 27.20 35.69
CA ALA A 23 6.99 27.66 36.83
C ALA A 23 7.22 26.81 38.10
N ILE A 24 7.39 25.50 37.96
CA ILE A 24 7.76 24.60 39.06
C ILE A 24 9.16 24.93 39.59
N ARG A 25 10.12 25.26 38.71
CA ARG A 25 11.49 25.67 39.08
C ARG A 25 11.48 26.89 40.01
N HIS A 26 10.56 27.83 39.81
CA HIS A 26 10.43 29.07 40.58
C HIS A 26 9.63 28.93 41.90
N LYS A 27 8.89 27.84 42.11
CA LYS A 27 8.17 27.58 43.37
C LYS A 27 9.12 27.01 44.45
N LYS A 28 8.79 27.24 45.72
CA LYS A 28 9.58 26.81 46.90
C LYS A 28 9.47 25.31 47.20
N PHE A 29 9.56 24.47 46.19
CA PHE A 29 9.75 23.02 46.34
C PHE A 29 11.25 22.72 46.49
N GLY A 30 11.59 21.63 47.17
CA GLY A 30 12.97 21.13 47.22
C GLY A 30 13.50 20.82 45.81
N VAL A 31 14.83 20.91 45.61
CA VAL A 31 15.48 20.69 44.30
C VAL A 31 15.04 19.37 43.67
N ASP A 32 15.04 18.28 44.45
CA ASP A 32 14.70 16.94 43.98
C ASP A 32 13.25 16.82 43.47
N VAL A 33 12.30 17.49 44.14
CA VAL A 33 10.89 17.50 43.73
C VAL A 33 10.72 18.24 42.41
N ARG A 34 11.44 19.35 42.22
CA ARG A 34 11.38 20.13 40.98
C ARG A 34 11.98 19.38 39.80
N GLU A 35 13.09 18.68 40.03
CA GLU A 35 13.75 17.87 39.01
C GLU A 35 12.90 16.66 38.61
N ALA A 36 12.32 15.94 39.59
CA ALA A 36 11.42 14.82 39.32
C ALA A 36 10.17 15.25 38.52
N MET A 37 9.59 16.41 38.84
CA MET A 37 8.44 16.93 38.11
C MET A 37 8.80 17.35 36.68
N ALA A 38 9.96 17.98 36.47
CA ALA A 38 10.41 18.37 35.14
C ALA A 38 10.68 17.13 34.25
N GLN A 39 11.35 16.12 34.78
CA GLN A 39 11.60 14.85 34.08
C GLN A 39 10.30 14.12 33.75
N GLY A 40 9.35 14.07 34.70
CA GLY A 40 8.04 13.48 34.46
C GLY A 40 7.26 14.17 33.33
N LEU A 41 7.38 15.50 33.23
CA LEU A 41 6.74 16.26 32.18
C LEU A 41 7.40 16.05 30.81
N GLU A 42 8.73 16.03 30.75
CA GLU A 42 9.49 15.72 29.54
C GLU A 42 9.15 14.31 29.01
N TYR A 43 9.02 13.35 29.93
CA TYR A 43 8.53 12.01 29.60
C TYR A 43 7.12 12.06 28.99
N CYS A 44 6.17 12.75 29.64
CA CYS A 44 4.80 12.90 29.12
C CYS A 44 4.76 13.54 27.72
N MET A 45 5.57 14.58 27.46
CA MET A 45 5.68 15.21 26.15
C MET A 45 6.19 14.24 25.09
N THR A 46 7.24 13.50 25.41
CA THR A 46 7.83 12.50 24.52
C THR A 46 6.80 11.43 24.17
N GLN A 47 6.01 10.99 25.15
CA GLN A 47 4.96 10.02 24.93
C GLN A 47 3.81 10.60 24.09
N ALA A 48 3.41 11.85 24.30
CA ALA A 48 2.40 12.52 23.48
C ALA A 48 2.83 12.60 22.00
N GLN A 49 4.07 13.01 21.73
CA GLN A 49 4.62 13.05 20.36
C GLN A 49 4.64 11.67 19.68
N LYS A 50 4.93 10.60 20.44
CA LYS A 50 4.86 9.23 19.92
C LYS A 50 3.43 8.82 19.58
N VAL A 51 2.45 9.21 20.41
CA VAL A 51 1.03 8.95 20.15
C VAL A 51 0.58 9.67 18.88
N ASP A 52 0.87 10.96 18.73
CA ASP A 52 0.54 11.73 17.53
C ASP A 52 1.11 11.07 16.25
N LYS A 53 2.35 10.57 16.35
CA LYS A 53 3.00 9.85 15.24
C LYS A 53 2.29 8.54 14.91
N VAL A 54 1.94 7.75 15.92
CA VAL A 54 1.21 6.48 15.75
C VAL A 54 -0.18 6.72 15.16
N GLU A 55 -0.90 7.75 15.60
CA GLU A 55 -2.21 8.11 15.06
C GLU A 55 -2.12 8.49 13.58
N SER A 56 -1.12 9.29 13.22
CA SER A 56 -0.85 9.64 11.82
C SER A 56 -0.52 8.41 10.97
N ASP A 57 0.35 7.53 11.47
CA ASP A 57 0.75 6.32 10.75
C ASP A 57 -0.42 5.34 10.59
N LEU A 58 -1.28 5.23 11.61
CA LEU A 58 -2.51 4.43 11.58
C LEU A 58 -3.52 4.97 10.55
N SER A 59 -3.70 6.30 10.49
CA SER A 59 -4.55 6.94 9.49
C SER A 59 -4.07 6.64 8.07
N ASN A 60 -2.77 6.72 7.82
CA ASN A 60 -2.19 6.39 6.52
C ASN A 60 -2.31 4.91 6.18
N LEU A 61 -2.12 4.02 7.16
CA LEU A 61 -2.29 2.58 6.99
C LEU A 61 -3.75 2.26 6.63
N SER A 62 -4.71 2.85 7.33
CA SER A 62 -6.15 2.67 7.06
C SER A 62 -6.50 3.04 5.62
N LYS A 63 -6.03 4.19 5.12
CA LYS A 63 -6.25 4.60 3.72
C LYS A 63 -5.69 3.59 2.72
N ARG A 64 -4.49 3.06 2.99
CA ARG A 64 -3.85 2.04 2.14
C ARG A 64 -4.62 0.73 2.17
N VAL A 65 -5.13 0.32 3.34
CA VAL A 65 -5.95 -0.89 3.47
C VAL A 65 -7.24 -0.75 2.67
N THR A 66 -7.96 0.36 2.81
CA THR A 66 -9.19 0.61 2.03
C THR A 66 -8.93 0.60 0.52
N ALA A 67 -7.80 1.15 0.06
CA ALA A 67 -7.40 1.08 -1.35
C ALA A 67 -7.06 -0.34 -1.83
N LEU A 68 -6.63 -1.24 -0.93
CA LEU A 68 -6.39 -2.65 -1.27
C LEU A 68 -7.67 -3.48 -1.24
N GLU A 69 -8.64 -3.13 -0.39
CA GLU A 69 -9.93 -3.84 -0.25
C GLU A 69 -10.79 -3.79 -1.53
N VAL A 70 -10.56 -2.81 -2.42
CA VAL A 70 -11.27 -2.72 -3.72
C VAL A 70 -10.70 -3.67 -4.78
N LEU A 71 -9.41 -4.03 -4.70
CA LEU A 71 -8.73 -4.82 -5.72
C LEU A 71 -9.37 -6.20 -6.00
N PRO A 72 -9.86 -6.97 -4.99
CA PRO A 72 -10.54 -8.24 -5.28
C PRO A 72 -11.75 -8.10 -6.20
N SER A 73 -12.49 -6.99 -6.10
CA SER A 73 -13.65 -6.72 -6.96
C SER A 73 -13.22 -6.40 -8.39
N GLU A 74 -12.21 -5.55 -8.56
CA GLU A 74 -11.62 -5.23 -9.87
C GLU A 74 -11.05 -6.47 -10.56
N VAL A 75 -10.35 -7.33 -9.81
CA VAL A 75 -9.81 -8.61 -10.32
C VAL A 75 -10.95 -9.55 -10.75
N ALA A 76 -12.06 -9.58 -10.00
CA ALA A 76 -13.21 -10.40 -10.36
C ALA A 76 -13.89 -9.92 -11.65
N GLU A 77 -13.95 -8.61 -11.88
CA GLU A 77 -14.46 -8.03 -13.13
C GLU A 77 -13.56 -8.37 -14.31
N VAL A 78 -12.24 -8.16 -14.20
CA VAL A 78 -11.27 -8.53 -15.24
C VAL A 78 -11.36 -10.02 -15.58
N LYS A 79 -11.51 -10.90 -14.58
CA LYS A 79 -11.68 -12.34 -14.80
C LYS A 79 -12.95 -12.66 -15.60
N ARG A 80 -14.05 -11.92 -15.35
CA ARG A 80 -15.31 -12.07 -16.09
C ARG A 80 -15.18 -11.61 -17.54
N ASP A 81 -14.48 -10.51 -17.76
CA ASP A 81 -14.25 -9.95 -19.09
C ASP A 81 -13.38 -10.88 -19.94
N ILE A 82 -12.28 -11.41 -19.38
CA ILE A 82 -11.45 -12.44 -20.03
C ILE A 82 -12.29 -13.66 -20.40
N GLY A 83 -13.15 -14.14 -19.48
CA GLY A 83 -14.03 -15.27 -19.77
C GLY A 83 -15.03 -14.99 -20.90
N THR A 84 -15.49 -13.74 -21.03
CA THR A 84 -16.38 -13.32 -22.12
C THR A 84 -15.64 -13.22 -23.45
N ILE A 85 -14.45 -12.63 -23.45
CA ILE A 85 -13.57 -12.53 -24.62
C ILE A 85 -13.22 -13.92 -25.14
N ASN A 86 -12.82 -14.85 -24.27
CA ASN A 86 -12.48 -16.21 -24.68
C ASN A 86 -13.65 -16.90 -25.37
N LYS A 87 -14.87 -16.78 -24.83
CA LYS A 87 -16.09 -17.31 -25.48
C LYS A 87 -16.37 -16.68 -26.85
N GLN A 88 -16.05 -15.39 -27.03
CA GLN A 88 -16.18 -14.72 -28.32
C GLN A 88 -15.11 -15.18 -29.32
N ILE A 89 -13.87 -15.38 -28.87
CA ILE A 89 -12.78 -15.94 -29.68
C ILE A 89 -13.15 -17.35 -30.15
N ASP A 90 -13.67 -18.20 -29.27
CA ASP A 90 -14.11 -19.55 -29.65
C ASP A 90 -15.18 -19.52 -30.75
N LYS A 91 -16.17 -18.63 -30.61
CA LYS A 91 -17.20 -18.43 -31.65
C LYS A 91 -16.62 -17.94 -32.97
N LEU A 92 -15.67 -17.00 -32.93
CA LEU A 92 -15.03 -16.48 -34.12
C LEU A 92 -14.19 -17.55 -34.82
N ASN A 93 -13.43 -18.34 -34.07
CA ASN A 93 -12.65 -19.45 -34.60
C ASN A 93 -13.54 -20.46 -35.34
N VAL A 94 -14.66 -20.85 -34.73
CA VAL A 94 -15.63 -21.75 -35.38
C VAL A 94 -16.26 -21.09 -36.61
N ALA A 95 -16.62 -19.80 -36.56
CA ALA A 95 -17.24 -19.11 -37.69
C ALA A 95 -16.31 -18.91 -38.89
N VAL A 96 -15.02 -18.68 -38.65
CA VAL A 96 -14.01 -18.40 -39.69
C VAL A 96 -13.50 -19.68 -40.32
N PHE A 97 -13.19 -20.70 -39.50
CA PHE A 97 -12.51 -21.90 -39.98
C PHE A 97 -13.41 -23.14 -40.06
N GLY A 98 -14.61 -23.09 -39.48
CA GLY A 98 -15.49 -24.25 -39.34
C GLY A 98 -15.11 -25.15 -38.16
N ASP A 99 -16.00 -26.06 -37.80
CA ASP A 99 -15.76 -27.04 -36.74
C ASP A 99 -14.76 -28.10 -37.25
N GLY A 100 -13.64 -28.30 -36.56
CA GLY A 100 -12.59 -29.26 -36.94
C GLY A 100 -11.40 -28.69 -37.73
N ALA A 101 -11.24 -27.37 -37.82
CA ALA A 101 -10.05 -26.77 -38.43
C ALA A 101 -8.79 -26.99 -37.57
N THR A 102 -7.85 -27.76 -38.11
CA THR A 102 -6.55 -28.03 -37.49
C THR A 102 -5.56 -26.93 -37.88
N ALA A 103 -4.69 -26.52 -36.95
CA ALA A 103 -3.59 -25.62 -37.27
C ALA A 103 -2.77 -26.20 -38.44
N VAL A 104 -2.65 -25.44 -39.53
CA VAL A 104 -1.76 -25.79 -40.63
C VAL A 104 -0.36 -25.92 -40.03
N GLN A 105 0.23 -27.12 -40.07
CA GLN A 105 1.64 -27.29 -39.73
C GLN A 105 2.40 -26.26 -40.54
N THR A 106 3.06 -25.33 -39.84
CA THR A 106 3.99 -24.40 -40.48
C THR A 106 4.95 -25.28 -41.27
N ILE A 107 4.80 -25.29 -42.60
CA ILE A 107 5.73 -25.99 -43.47
C ILE A 107 7.04 -25.27 -43.22
N SER A 108 7.91 -25.89 -42.40
CA SER A 108 9.27 -25.43 -42.25
C SER A 108 9.84 -25.47 -43.65
N SER A 109 10.18 -24.30 -44.21
CA SER A 109 10.69 -24.09 -45.57
C SER A 109 12.04 -24.78 -45.84
N ASN A 110 12.41 -25.75 -45.00
CA ASN A 110 13.63 -26.55 -45.03
C ASN A 110 13.37 -28.05 -45.22
N GLN A 111 12.13 -28.52 -45.47
CA GLN A 111 11.92 -29.87 -45.97
C GLN A 111 12.02 -29.89 -47.50
N GLU A 112 13.13 -30.46 -47.95
CA GLU A 112 13.55 -30.65 -49.33
C GLU A 112 12.42 -31.29 -50.18
N ASN A 113 11.95 -30.56 -51.20
CA ASN A 113 11.02 -31.05 -52.24
C ASN A 113 11.69 -32.03 -53.24
N HIS A 114 12.64 -32.86 -52.80
CA HIS A 114 13.44 -33.72 -53.68
C HIS A 114 13.29 -35.20 -53.31
N SER A 115 12.08 -35.76 -53.32
CA SER A 115 11.94 -37.24 -53.31
C SER A 115 10.62 -37.78 -53.88
N GLN A 116 10.08 -37.14 -54.91
CA GLN A 116 9.10 -37.81 -55.78
C GLN A 116 9.61 -37.75 -57.22
N ILE A 117 10.67 -38.52 -57.46
CA ILE A 117 11.04 -38.93 -58.81
C ILE A 117 9.86 -39.80 -59.29
N ALA A 118 9.08 -39.28 -60.23
CA ALA A 118 8.07 -40.08 -60.91
C ALA A 118 8.78 -41.22 -61.65
N GLU A 119 8.37 -42.47 -61.37
CA GLU A 119 8.80 -43.63 -62.13
C GLU A 119 8.20 -43.55 -63.54
N GLU A 120 9.09 -43.60 -64.55
CA GLU A 120 8.72 -43.53 -65.96
C GLU A 120 8.03 -44.84 -66.38
N VAL A 121 6.74 -44.78 -66.70
CA VAL A 121 5.99 -45.93 -67.23
C VAL A 121 6.35 -46.11 -68.70
N LYS A 122 7.03 -47.21 -69.04
CA LYS A 122 7.23 -47.63 -70.43
C LYS A 122 5.98 -48.36 -70.90
N LEU A 123 5.42 -47.89 -72.02
CA LEU A 123 4.38 -48.57 -72.77
C LEU A 123 5.05 -49.24 -73.98
N ASP A 124 4.82 -50.55 -74.14
CA ASP A 124 5.21 -51.34 -75.33
C ASP A 124 4.36 -50.96 -76.55
#